data_AF-A0A3C1UUK8-F1
#
_entry.id   AF-A0A3C1UUK8-F1
#
_cell.length_a   1.000
_cell.length_b   1.000
_cell.length_c   1.000
_cell.angle_alpha   90.00
_cell.angle_beta   90.00
_cell.angle_gamma   90.00
#
_symmetry.space_group_name_H-M   'P 1'
#
loop_
_entity.id
_entity.type
_entity.pdbx_description
1 polymer ?
#
loop_
_entity_poly.entity_id
_entity_poly.type
_entity_poly.pdbx_seq_one_letter_code
_entity_poly.pdbx_strand_id
1 'polypeptide(L)'
;MVKKIHGGDIYTDRKLPPDVKLVDFSANLNPLGMPQAVKDALCRDVDSYQNYPDPQCRQLRRVIGSYYGVPDDWIVCGNGAADVIWRLVLARKPRRALLPAPTFSEYAEALESVGCEICYYDLPQKAGFVPDEGFLDAVCPGVEICFFCNPNNPTGIAAKAEWVRRLMERCQKNGTLLVLDECFADFLEEEQRYTALPFLSAFPGTVILKAFTKMYAMAGIRLGYALCADRQLILQISQTGQAWSVSSPASSCGIAALTQRDFVQKTKRFIAEERNFLQKELENLGLQVYAGKANYLLFQAPTDDLPRRLERFGILIRSCGNYRGLDNRYCRVAVKNREDNTRLINGIRQVLKTEPGNAETERGKSGWQRQL
;
A
#
# COMPACT_ATOMS: atom_id res chain seq x y z
N MET A 1 -7.16 -23.29 -8.55
CA MET A 1 -6.11 -22.25 -8.62
C MET A 1 -6.38 -21.24 -7.52
N VAL A 2 -5.38 -20.90 -6.71
CA VAL A 2 -5.50 -19.84 -5.69
C VAL A 2 -5.67 -18.50 -6.41
N LYS A 3 -6.71 -17.73 -6.06
CA LYS A 3 -6.97 -16.41 -6.65
C LYS A 3 -5.82 -15.47 -6.27
N LYS A 4 -5.16 -14.81 -7.25
CA LYS A 4 -4.10 -13.83 -6.96
C LYS A 4 -4.72 -12.57 -6.38
N ILE A 5 -4.64 -12.39 -5.06
CA ILE A 5 -5.21 -11.24 -4.34
C ILE A 5 -4.25 -10.03 -4.35
N HIS A 6 -2.94 -10.28 -4.32
CA HIS A 6 -1.91 -9.24 -4.23
C HIS A 6 -0.97 -9.22 -5.45
N GLY A 7 -0.21 -8.12 -5.59
CA GLY A 7 0.93 -8.04 -6.52
C GLY A 7 2.19 -8.67 -5.93
N GLY A 8 3.30 -8.65 -6.67
CA GLY A 8 4.60 -9.17 -6.25
C GLY A 8 4.87 -10.62 -6.61
N ASP A 9 4.04 -11.23 -7.46
CA ASP A 9 4.23 -12.60 -7.93
C ASP A 9 5.28 -12.69 -9.03
N ILE A 10 6.54 -12.51 -8.63
CA ILE A 10 7.72 -12.69 -9.48
C ILE A 10 8.15 -14.16 -9.61
N TYR A 11 7.46 -15.07 -8.92
CA TYR A 11 7.83 -16.48 -8.79
C TYR A 11 7.13 -17.38 -9.81
N THR A 12 5.95 -16.99 -10.30
CA THR A 12 5.31 -17.69 -11.42
C THR A 12 6.30 -17.79 -12.58
N ASP A 13 6.54 -19.02 -13.03
CA ASP A 13 7.37 -19.30 -14.20
C ASP A 13 6.75 -18.64 -15.44
N ARG A 14 7.43 -17.63 -15.95
CA ARG A 14 7.05 -16.90 -17.15
C ARG A 14 8.03 -17.32 -18.23
N LYS A 15 7.51 -17.89 -19.31
CA LYS A 15 8.26 -18.20 -20.54
C LYS A 15 8.65 -16.90 -21.26
N LEU A 16 9.50 -16.10 -20.62
CA LEU A 16 10.04 -14.86 -21.16
C LEU A 16 11.11 -15.19 -22.21
N PRO A 17 11.29 -14.34 -23.24
CA PRO A 17 12.44 -14.44 -24.13
C PRO A 17 13.76 -14.40 -23.33
N PRO A 18 14.82 -15.11 -23.76
CA PRO A 18 16.08 -15.24 -23.00
C PRO A 18 16.70 -13.92 -22.53
N ASP A 19 16.57 -12.84 -23.31
CA ASP A 19 17.16 -11.54 -23.02
C ASP A 19 16.23 -10.59 -22.23
N VAL A 20 15.03 -11.04 -21.87
CA VAL A 20 14.02 -10.21 -21.21
C VAL A 20 14.00 -10.50 -19.71
N LYS A 21 14.58 -9.59 -18.92
CA LYS A 21 14.52 -9.65 -17.45
C LYS A 21 13.19 -9.16 -16.91
N LEU A 22 12.59 -9.84 -15.94
CA LEU A 22 11.36 -9.37 -15.30
C LEU A 22 11.62 -8.11 -14.46
N VAL A 23 10.76 -7.10 -14.63
CA VAL A 23 10.70 -5.91 -13.77
C VAL A 23 9.33 -5.84 -13.14
N ASP A 24 9.29 -5.94 -11.81
CA ASP A 24 8.05 -5.94 -11.05
C ASP A 24 7.61 -4.53 -10.63
N PHE A 25 6.58 -4.02 -11.28
CA PHE A 25 5.86 -2.80 -10.92
C PHE A 25 4.61 -3.06 -10.09
N SER A 26 4.25 -4.33 -9.86
CA SER A 26 3.03 -4.69 -9.15
C SER A 26 3.16 -4.57 -7.63
N ALA A 27 4.39 -4.62 -7.09
CA ALA A 27 4.70 -4.37 -5.68
C ALA A 27 5.37 -3.00 -5.46
N ASN A 28 4.84 -2.24 -4.50
CA ASN A 28 5.24 -0.85 -4.23
C ASN A 28 6.46 -0.77 -3.28
N LEU A 29 7.60 -1.33 -3.67
CA LEU A 29 8.84 -1.30 -2.87
C LEU A 29 9.69 -0.08 -3.19
N ASN A 30 10.54 0.36 -2.26
CA ASN A 30 11.50 1.43 -2.50
C ASN A 30 12.54 0.99 -3.57
N PRO A 31 12.65 1.70 -4.72
CA PRO A 31 13.59 1.35 -5.78
C PRO A 31 15.06 1.58 -5.42
N LEU A 32 15.35 2.32 -4.34
CA LEU A 32 16.72 2.48 -3.83
C LEU A 32 17.22 1.24 -3.05
N GLY A 33 16.35 0.25 -2.84
CA GLY A 33 16.67 -1.00 -2.19
C GLY A 33 16.78 -0.89 -0.67
N MET A 34 17.32 -1.94 -0.06
CA MET A 34 17.51 -2.01 1.39
C MET A 34 18.77 -1.23 1.81
N PRO A 35 18.69 -0.33 2.81
CA PRO A 35 19.87 0.41 3.30
C PRO A 35 20.98 -0.53 3.76
N GLN A 36 22.24 -0.12 3.59
CA GLN A 36 23.39 -0.95 3.96
C GLN A 36 23.40 -1.28 5.46
N ALA A 37 23.10 -0.32 6.33
CA ALA A 37 23.02 -0.54 7.77
C ALA A 37 21.99 -1.62 8.16
N VAL A 38 20.91 -1.76 7.39
CA VAL A 38 19.89 -2.80 7.60
C VAL A 38 20.42 -4.18 7.19
N LYS A 39 21.16 -4.25 6.08
CA LYS A 39 21.85 -5.49 5.64
C LYS A 39 22.92 -5.90 6.65
N ASP A 40 23.70 -4.94 7.15
CA ASP A 40 24.75 -5.20 8.13
C ASP A 40 24.17 -5.69 9.45
N ALA A 41 23.03 -5.12 9.89
CA ALA A 41 22.32 -5.58 11.09
C ALA A 41 21.85 -7.04 10.95
N LEU A 42 21.40 -7.45 9.76
CA LEU A 42 21.01 -8.84 9.50
C LEU A 42 22.18 -9.80 9.72
N CYS A 43 23.38 -9.43 9.27
CA CYS A 43 24.57 -10.26 9.36
C CYS A 43 25.25 -10.23 10.74
N ARG A 44 25.27 -9.06 11.39
CA ARG A 44 26.00 -8.84 12.65
C ARG A 44 25.44 -9.67 13.81
N ASP A 45 24.13 -9.84 13.86
CA ASP A 45 23.45 -10.46 14.98
C ASP A 45 23.11 -11.94 14.72
N VAL A 46 23.73 -12.59 13.73
CA VAL A 46 23.33 -13.94 13.27
C VAL A 46 23.34 -15.00 14.37
N ASP A 47 24.32 -14.96 15.28
CA ASP A 47 24.40 -15.91 16.39
C ASP A 47 23.28 -15.71 17.42
N SER A 48 22.76 -14.48 17.56
CA SER A 48 21.63 -14.20 18.45
C SER A 48 20.34 -14.90 18.02
N TYR A 49 20.23 -15.25 16.72
CA TYR A 49 19.03 -15.87 16.15
C TYR A 49 18.83 -17.32 16.57
N GLN A 50 19.80 -17.92 17.26
CA GLN A 50 19.66 -19.23 17.91
C GLN A 50 18.69 -19.18 19.11
N ASN A 51 18.46 -17.99 19.67
CA ASN A 51 17.55 -17.77 20.79
C ASN A 51 16.17 -17.31 20.29
N TYR A 52 15.13 -17.59 21.07
CA TYR A 52 13.83 -16.97 20.84
C TYR A 52 13.93 -15.43 20.92
N PRO A 53 13.20 -14.69 20.07
CA PRO A 53 13.18 -13.23 20.12
C PRO A 53 12.53 -12.73 21.41
N ASP A 54 12.76 -11.45 21.74
CA ASP A 54 12.04 -10.78 22.83
C ASP A 54 10.53 -10.72 22.50
N PRO A 55 9.66 -11.46 23.22
CA PRO A 55 8.23 -11.51 22.90
C PRO A 55 7.53 -10.15 23.06
N GLN A 56 8.15 -9.21 23.79
CA GLN A 56 7.60 -7.87 24.01
C GLN A 56 8.24 -6.79 23.13
N CYS A 57 9.18 -7.15 22.24
CA CYS A 57 9.88 -6.23 21.34
C CYS A 57 10.41 -4.97 22.05
N ARG A 58 10.90 -5.08 23.30
CA ARG A 58 11.11 -3.92 24.19
C ARG A 58 12.08 -2.90 23.60
N GLN A 59 13.20 -3.37 23.07
CA GLN A 59 14.19 -2.48 22.45
C GLN A 59 13.65 -1.83 21.18
N LEU A 60 12.96 -2.59 20.33
CA LEU A 60 12.35 -2.04 19.11
C LEU A 60 11.29 -0.98 19.45
N ARG A 61 10.42 -1.23 20.44
CA ARG A 61 9.43 -0.26 20.92
C ARG A 61 10.08 1.02 21.43
N ARG A 62 11.15 0.92 22.24
CA ARG A 62 11.94 2.08 22.71
C ARG A 62 12.46 2.94 21.57
N VAL A 63 13.00 2.31 20.54
CA VAL A 63 13.58 3.03 19.38
C VAL A 63 12.47 3.66 18.53
N ILE A 64 11.34 2.97 18.31
CA ILE A 64 10.17 3.54 17.63
C ILE A 64 9.60 4.72 18.45
N GLY A 65 9.45 4.56 19.76
CA GLY A 65 8.95 5.60 20.67
C GLY A 65 9.83 6.83 20.64
N SER A 66 11.15 6.66 20.72
CA SER A 66 12.13 7.74 20.58
C SER A 66 12.09 8.40 19.21
N TYR A 67 11.86 7.64 18.14
CA TYR A 67 11.81 8.17 16.77
C TYR A 67 10.61 9.11 16.57
N TYR A 68 9.46 8.78 17.15
CA TYR A 68 8.20 9.54 17.02
C TYR A 68 7.90 10.49 18.18
N GLY A 69 8.63 10.38 19.29
CA GLY A 69 8.34 11.13 20.52
C GLY A 69 7.07 10.65 21.23
N VAL A 70 6.80 9.34 21.23
CA VAL A 70 5.65 8.72 21.91
C VAL A 70 6.08 7.68 22.94
N PRO A 71 5.25 7.39 23.96
CA PRO A 71 5.54 6.34 24.94
C PRO A 71 5.68 4.94 24.30
N ASP A 72 6.62 4.14 24.81
CA ASP A 72 6.86 2.79 24.30
C ASP A 72 5.66 1.85 24.46
N ASP A 73 4.84 2.09 25.48
CA ASP A 73 3.63 1.34 25.79
C ASP A 73 2.43 1.72 24.90
N TRP A 74 2.61 2.65 23.97
CA TRP A 74 1.66 2.95 22.88
C TRP A 74 1.92 2.11 21.63
N ILE A 75 2.91 1.21 21.66
CA ILE A 75 3.41 0.53 20.48
C ILE A 75 3.20 -0.98 20.60
N VAL A 76 2.66 -1.58 19.54
CA VAL A 76 2.69 -3.03 19.32
C VAL A 76 3.34 -3.35 17.99
N CYS A 77 4.33 -4.23 18.00
CA CYS A 77 5.03 -4.68 16.79
C CYS A 77 4.43 -5.99 16.29
N GLY A 78 4.49 -6.21 14.97
CA GLY A 78 3.99 -7.41 14.32
C GLY A 78 4.78 -7.80 13.08
N ASN A 79 4.48 -8.98 12.56
CA ASN A 79 5.10 -9.60 11.38
C ASN A 79 4.69 -8.90 10.05
N GLY A 80 4.91 -7.59 9.99
CA GLY A 80 4.28 -6.67 9.04
C GLY A 80 3.02 -6.02 9.63
N ALA A 81 2.57 -4.91 9.03
CA ALA A 81 1.32 -4.25 9.43
C ALA A 81 0.09 -5.17 9.24
N ALA A 82 0.14 -6.08 8.27
CA ALA A 82 -0.84 -7.14 8.05
C ALA A 82 -1.10 -7.95 9.34
N ASP A 83 -0.05 -8.45 10.00
CA ASP A 83 -0.17 -9.18 11.28
C ASP A 83 -0.91 -8.33 12.32
N VAL A 84 -0.58 -7.05 12.42
CA VAL A 84 -1.23 -6.14 13.38
C VAL A 84 -2.71 -5.90 13.05
N ILE A 85 -3.09 -5.79 11.77
CA ILE A 85 -4.49 -5.71 11.31
C ILE A 85 -5.26 -6.95 11.78
N TRP A 86 -4.74 -8.14 11.49
CA TRP A 86 -5.37 -9.40 11.86
C TRP A 86 -5.51 -9.53 13.39
N ARG A 87 -4.46 -9.23 14.15
CA ARG A 87 -4.48 -9.28 15.62
C ARG A 87 -5.49 -8.30 16.20
N LEU A 88 -5.58 -7.09 15.66
CA LEU A 88 -6.56 -6.09 16.09
C LEU A 88 -7.99 -6.58 15.85
N VAL A 89 -8.29 -7.08 14.65
CA VAL A 89 -9.64 -7.56 14.35
C VAL A 89 -10.00 -8.78 15.20
N LEU A 90 -9.09 -9.72 15.41
CA LEU A 90 -9.31 -10.88 16.28
C LEU A 90 -9.45 -10.52 17.75
N ALA A 91 -8.78 -9.46 18.22
CA ALA A 91 -8.91 -8.95 19.58
C ALA A 91 -10.26 -8.26 19.81
N ARG A 92 -10.72 -7.48 18.81
CA ARG A 92 -11.92 -6.63 18.92
C ARG A 92 -13.21 -7.33 18.51
N LYS A 93 -13.15 -8.26 17.57
CA LYS A 93 -14.29 -8.97 16.98
C LYS A 93 -15.49 -8.06 16.69
N PRO A 94 -15.29 -6.96 15.94
CA PRO A 94 -16.33 -5.98 15.70
C PRO A 94 -17.51 -6.61 14.95
N ARG A 95 -18.73 -6.22 15.31
CA ARG A 95 -19.94 -6.71 14.62
C ARG A 95 -20.22 -5.95 13.33
N ARG A 96 -19.86 -4.66 13.28
CA ARG A 96 -20.11 -3.80 12.12
C ARG A 96 -18.92 -2.88 11.85
N ALA A 97 -18.48 -2.84 10.60
CA ALA A 97 -17.34 -2.06 10.15
C ALA A 97 -17.69 -1.11 9.00
N LEU A 98 -16.95 -0.01 8.88
CA LEU A 98 -16.97 0.87 7.72
C LEU A 98 -15.65 0.79 6.96
N LEU A 99 -15.72 0.54 5.65
CA LEU A 99 -14.57 0.59 4.75
C LEU A 99 -14.86 1.53 3.55
N PRO A 100 -13.92 2.39 3.13
CA PRO A 100 -14.00 3.05 1.85
C PRO A 100 -13.74 2.04 0.71
N ALA A 101 -14.31 2.27 -0.47
CA ALA A 101 -14.02 1.51 -1.68
C ALA A 101 -13.62 2.45 -2.83
N PRO A 102 -12.52 2.18 -3.55
CA PRO A 102 -11.59 1.07 -3.35
C PRO A 102 -10.63 1.29 -2.16
N THR A 103 -10.24 0.22 -1.49
CA THR A 103 -9.16 0.22 -0.49
C THR A 103 -8.47 -1.15 -0.40
N PHE A 104 -7.48 -1.32 0.47
CA PHE A 104 -6.74 -2.57 0.63
C PHE A 104 -7.63 -3.74 1.08
N SER A 105 -7.51 -4.89 0.42
CA SER A 105 -8.43 -6.02 0.63
C SER A 105 -8.28 -6.71 1.98
N GLU A 106 -7.08 -6.72 2.57
CA GLU A 106 -6.85 -7.45 3.84
C GLU A 106 -7.68 -6.89 5.00
N TYR A 107 -8.15 -5.63 4.94
CA TYR A 107 -9.07 -5.10 5.95
C TYR A 107 -10.37 -5.90 5.96
N ALA A 108 -10.95 -6.11 4.78
CA ALA A 108 -12.18 -6.88 4.62
C ALA A 108 -11.95 -8.35 4.98
N GLU A 109 -10.86 -8.95 4.52
CA GLU A 109 -10.53 -10.35 4.81
C GLU A 109 -10.39 -10.60 6.33
N ALA A 110 -9.74 -9.69 7.07
CA ALA A 110 -9.63 -9.79 8.51
C ALA A 110 -11.00 -9.64 9.19
N LEU A 111 -11.83 -8.68 8.77
CA LEU A 111 -13.17 -8.44 9.31
C LEU A 111 -14.13 -9.61 9.04
N GLU A 112 -14.11 -10.16 7.84
CA GLU A 112 -14.91 -11.33 7.45
C GLU A 112 -14.56 -12.56 8.30
N SER A 113 -13.28 -12.71 8.71
CA SER A 113 -12.83 -13.84 9.53
C SER A 113 -13.49 -13.92 10.92
N VAL A 114 -14.06 -12.81 11.40
CA VAL A 114 -14.77 -12.73 12.68
C VAL A 114 -16.29 -12.55 12.50
N GLY A 115 -16.80 -12.69 11.26
CA GLY A 115 -18.21 -12.54 10.94
C GLY A 115 -18.72 -11.09 11.01
N CYS A 116 -17.83 -10.11 10.80
CA CYS A 116 -18.20 -8.69 10.82
C CYS A 116 -19.06 -8.32 9.60
N GLU A 117 -20.13 -7.55 9.81
CA GLU A 117 -20.89 -6.90 8.74
C GLU A 117 -20.10 -5.68 8.21
N ILE A 118 -19.73 -5.72 6.93
CA ILE A 118 -18.97 -4.62 6.32
C ILE A 118 -19.91 -3.69 5.54
N CYS A 119 -20.05 -2.46 6.03
CA CYS A 119 -20.60 -1.35 5.28
C CYS A 119 -19.50 -0.72 4.42
N TYR A 120 -19.72 -0.66 3.11
CA TYR A 120 -18.81 0.00 2.19
C TYR A 120 -19.31 1.39 1.83
N TYR A 121 -18.40 2.37 1.80
CA TYR A 121 -18.64 3.68 1.22
C TYR A 121 -17.86 3.82 -0.09
N ASP A 122 -18.55 3.91 -1.22
CA ASP A 122 -17.92 4.02 -2.52
C ASP A 122 -17.39 5.45 -2.73
N LEU A 123 -16.06 5.59 -2.77
CA LEU A 123 -15.39 6.87 -2.98
C LEU A 123 -15.74 7.42 -4.37
N PRO A 124 -16.04 8.71 -4.54
CA PRO A 124 -16.51 9.23 -5.82
C PRO A 124 -15.42 9.17 -6.90
N GLN A 125 -15.57 8.25 -7.86
CA GLN A 125 -14.65 8.10 -9.00
C GLN A 125 -14.50 9.41 -9.80
N LYS A 126 -15.61 10.13 -10.02
CA LYS A 126 -15.62 11.43 -10.72
C LYS A 126 -14.82 12.51 -10.00
N ALA A 127 -14.66 12.39 -8.68
CA ALA A 127 -13.81 13.28 -7.86
C ALA A 127 -12.41 12.69 -7.66
N GLY A 128 -11.98 11.72 -8.47
CA GLY A 128 -10.66 11.12 -8.38
C GLY A 128 -10.45 10.22 -7.15
N PHE A 129 -11.53 9.68 -6.57
CA PHE A 129 -11.51 8.91 -5.33
C PHE A 129 -10.98 9.69 -4.11
N VAL A 130 -11.14 11.02 -4.12
CA VAL A 130 -10.87 11.86 -2.95
C VAL A 130 -11.97 11.60 -1.91
N PRO A 131 -11.62 11.31 -0.64
CA PRO A 131 -12.62 11.14 0.40
C PRO A 131 -13.30 12.47 0.70
N ASP A 132 -14.62 12.42 0.86
CA ASP A 132 -15.49 13.58 1.00
C ASP A 132 -16.26 13.55 2.34
N GLU A 133 -17.14 14.53 2.52
CA GLU A 133 -17.97 14.64 3.72
C GLU A 133 -18.91 13.45 3.90
N GLY A 134 -19.36 12.83 2.81
CA GLY A 134 -20.23 11.66 2.87
C GLY A 134 -19.56 10.48 3.57
N PHE A 135 -18.24 10.31 3.43
CA PHE A 135 -17.51 9.30 4.20
C PHE A 135 -17.48 9.60 5.70
N LEU A 136 -17.37 10.88 6.09
CA LEU A 136 -17.43 11.28 7.50
C LEU A 136 -18.82 11.00 8.09
N ASP A 137 -19.87 11.28 7.33
CA ASP A 137 -21.26 11.02 7.73
C ASP A 137 -21.59 9.53 7.82
N ALA A 138 -20.94 8.70 7.00
CA ALA A 138 -21.07 7.24 7.05
C ALA A 138 -20.52 6.62 8.34
N VAL A 139 -19.66 7.33 9.08
CA VAL A 139 -19.30 6.97 10.45
C VAL A 139 -20.46 7.36 11.38
N CYS A 140 -21.43 6.46 11.47
CA CYS A 140 -22.67 6.65 12.21
C CYS A 140 -22.74 5.73 13.46
N PRO A 141 -23.68 5.98 14.40
CA PRO A 141 -23.85 5.11 15.57
C PRO A 141 -24.03 3.64 15.18
N GLY A 142 -23.34 2.76 15.89
CA GLY A 142 -23.34 1.31 15.63
C GLY A 142 -22.23 0.82 14.71
N VAL A 143 -21.47 1.70 14.06
CA VAL A 143 -20.19 1.33 13.43
C VAL A 143 -19.14 1.18 14.53
N GLU A 144 -18.66 -0.05 14.76
CA GLU A 144 -17.73 -0.35 15.85
C GLU A 144 -16.26 -0.14 15.44
N ILE A 145 -15.95 -0.26 14.15
CA ILE A 145 -14.62 -0.04 13.59
C ILE A 145 -14.69 0.63 12.21
N CYS A 146 -13.76 1.52 11.90
CA CYS A 146 -13.59 2.14 10.59
C CYS A 146 -12.13 1.99 10.16
N PHE A 147 -11.87 1.49 8.94
CA PHE A 147 -10.52 1.55 8.37
C PHE A 147 -10.41 2.69 7.38
N PHE A 148 -9.31 3.42 7.44
CA PHE A 148 -8.99 4.47 6.48
C PHE A 148 -7.50 4.41 6.14
N CYS A 149 -7.14 4.38 4.86
CA CYS A 149 -5.76 4.25 4.41
C CYS A 149 -5.29 5.59 3.83
N ASN A 150 -4.19 6.13 4.35
CA ASN A 150 -3.70 7.47 4.00
C ASN A 150 -2.17 7.51 3.84
N PRO A 151 -1.63 7.57 2.60
CA PRO A 151 -2.33 7.54 1.32
C PRO A 151 -3.02 6.21 1.02
N ASN A 152 -4.19 6.27 0.36
CA ASN A 152 -5.01 5.09 0.08
C ASN A 152 -4.38 4.14 -0.95
N ASN A 153 -4.51 2.83 -0.72
CA ASN A 153 -4.15 1.79 -1.69
C ASN A 153 -5.43 1.22 -2.34
N PRO A 154 -5.67 1.39 -3.64
CA PRO A 154 -4.65 1.55 -4.69
C PRO A 154 -4.51 2.96 -5.28
N THR A 155 -5.34 3.93 -4.87
CA THR A 155 -5.47 5.23 -5.56
C THR A 155 -4.27 6.15 -5.37
N GLY A 156 -3.51 5.95 -4.29
CA GLY A 156 -2.41 6.80 -3.86
C GLY A 156 -2.86 8.15 -3.30
N ILE A 157 -4.16 8.42 -3.23
CA ILE A 157 -4.70 9.70 -2.76
C ILE A 157 -4.43 9.88 -1.27
N ALA A 158 -3.94 11.06 -0.90
CA ALA A 158 -3.65 11.40 0.49
C ALA A 158 -4.54 12.55 0.98
N ALA A 159 -5.38 12.28 1.98
CA ALA A 159 -6.15 13.27 2.70
C ALA A 159 -5.24 14.09 3.63
N LYS A 160 -5.51 15.39 3.74
CA LYS A 160 -4.77 16.28 4.65
C LYS A 160 -5.05 15.91 6.10
N ALA A 161 -4.06 16.15 6.96
CA ALA A 161 -4.11 15.84 8.38
C ALA A 161 -5.36 16.44 9.07
N GLU A 162 -5.75 17.67 8.72
CA GLU A 162 -6.98 18.29 9.25
C GLU A 162 -8.27 17.57 8.87
N TRP A 163 -8.35 17.02 7.65
CA TRP A 163 -9.51 16.21 7.27
C TRP A 163 -9.52 14.88 8.04
N VAL A 164 -8.35 14.25 8.20
CA VAL A 164 -8.21 13.02 8.99
C VAL A 164 -8.55 13.28 10.47
N ARG A 165 -8.17 14.44 11.02
CA ARG A 165 -8.56 14.86 12.37
C ARG A 165 -10.07 14.92 12.53
N ARG A 166 -10.81 15.43 11.54
CA ARG A 166 -12.29 15.44 11.55
C ARG A 166 -12.87 14.03 11.50
N LEU A 167 -12.24 13.10 10.78
CA LEU A 167 -12.59 11.69 10.83
C LEU A 167 -12.36 11.11 12.24
N MET A 168 -11.24 11.42 12.90
CA MET A 168 -10.97 11.00 14.28
C MET A 168 -12.02 11.54 15.27
N GLU A 169 -12.38 12.82 15.16
CA GLU A 169 -13.46 13.44 15.96
C GLU A 169 -14.79 12.73 15.78
N ARG A 170 -15.11 12.40 14.53
CA ARG A 170 -16.36 11.74 14.16
C ARG A 170 -16.39 10.29 14.66
N CYS A 171 -15.29 9.55 14.55
CA CYS A 171 -15.14 8.22 15.15
C CYS A 171 -15.29 8.28 16.68
N GLN A 172 -14.56 9.18 17.35
CA GLN A 172 -14.65 9.34 18.80
C GLN A 172 -16.07 9.67 19.27
N LYS A 173 -16.76 10.60 18.59
CA LYS A 173 -18.14 10.97 18.92
C LYS A 173 -19.13 9.81 18.83
N ASN A 174 -18.88 8.82 17.97
CA ASN A 174 -19.75 7.65 17.80
C ASN A 174 -19.23 6.39 18.51
N GLY A 175 -18.12 6.46 19.23
CA GLY A 175 -17.50 5.29 19.86
C GLY A 175 -16.92 4.29 18.87
N THR A 176 -16.58 4.74 17.65
CA THR A 176 -15.99 3.91 16.59
C THR A 176 -14.48 3.86 16.77
N LEU A 177 -13.87 2.67 16.74
CA LEU A 177 -12.42 2.51 16.64
C LEU A 177 -11.96 2.89 15.22
N LEU A 178 -11.11 3.89 15.08
CA LEU A 178 -10.49 4.22 13.80
C LEU A 178 -9.16 3.48 13.65
N VAL A 179 -9.01 2.72 12.56
CA VAL A 179 -7.73 2.14 12.14
C VAL A 179 -7.22 2.92 10.93
N LEU A 180 -6.21 3.75 11.17
CA LEU A 180 -5.58 4.61 10.17
C LEU A 180 -4.33 3.93 9.62
N ASP A 181 -4.36 3.45 8.39
CA ASP A 181 -3.19 2.87 7.72
C ASP A 181 -2.32 3.97 7.08
N GLU A 182 -1.17 4.26 7.72
CA GLU A 182 -0.15 5.20 7.24
C GLU A 182 1.11 4.50 6.71
N CYS A 183 1.01 3.25 6.23
CA CYS A 183 2.16 2.48 5.74
C CYS A 183 2.86 3.10 4.52
N PHE A 184 2.20 4.04 3.83
CA PHE A 184 2.78 4.79 2.71
C PHE A 184 3.09 6.25 3.03
N ALA A 185 2.75 6.75 4.23
CA ALA A 185 2.94 8.16 4.62
C ALA A 185 4.41 8.59 4.59
N ASP A 186 5.34 7.66 4.86
CA ASP A 186 6.77 7.94 4.88
C ASP A 186 7.33 8.32 3.49
N PHE A 187 6.60 8.06 2.39
CA PHE A 187 7.03 8.48 1.03
C PHE A 187 6.67 9.92 0.67
N LEU A 188 5.92 10.62 1.52
CA LEU A 188 5.43 11.97 1.23
C LEU A 188 6.50 13.00 1.62
N GLU A 189 6.85 13.90 0.70
CA GLU A 189 7.81 15.00 0.97
C GLU A 189 7.34 15.88 2.13
N GLU A 190 6.04 16.15 2.20
CA GLU A 190 5.41 16.95 3.26
C GLU A 190 4.54 16.07 4.17
N GLU A 191 5.04 14.90 4.58
CA GLU A 191 4.37 13.92 5.45
C GLU A 191 3.57 14.54 6.61
N GLN A 192 4.13 15.55 7.28
CA GLN A 192 3.51 16.29 8.38
C GLN A 192 2.16 16.94 8.03
N ARG A 193 1.88 17.18 6.75
CA ARG A 193 0.59 17.71 6.28
C ARG A 193 -0.49 16.63 6.11
N TYR A 194 -0.14 15.35 6.28
CA TYR A 194 -1.02 14.21 6.01
C TYR A 194 -1.12 13.22 7.18
N THR A 195 -0.04 13.02 7.95
CA THR A 195 -0.06 12.14 9.11
C THR A 195 -0.94 12.69 10.23
N ALA A 196 -1.68 11.80 10.90
CA ALA A 196 -2.48 12.11 12.07
C ALA A 196 -1.73 11.91 13.39
N LEU A 197 -0.47 11.44 13.35
CA LEU A 197 0.33 11.16 14.54
C LEU A 197 0.36 12.31 15.57
N PRO A 198 0.47 13.60 15.18
CA PRO A 198 0.44 14.72 16.13
C PRO A 198 -0.85 14.81 16.97
N PHE A 199 -1.96 14.25 16.47
CA PHE A 199 -3.25 14.28 17.15
C PHE A 199 -3.48 13.04 18.04
N LEU A 200 -2.66 11.99 17.90
CA LEU A 200 -2.95 10.66 18.46
C LEU A 200 -3.23 10.68 19.97
N SER A 201 -2.55 11.53 20.73
CA SER A 201 -2.74 11.66 22.18
C SER A 201 -4.15 12.11 22.58
N ALA A 202 -4.82 12.89 21.74
CA ALA A 202 -6.18 13.39 21.99
C ALA A 202 -7.28 12.40 21.56
N PHE A 203 -6.93 11.36 20.79
CA PHE A 203 -7.87 10.43 20.18
C PHE A 203 -7.48 8.96 20.52
N PRO A 204 -7.66 8.51 21.77
CA PRO A 204 -7.27 7.16 22.18
C PRO A 204 -8.01 6.04 21.43
N GLY A 205 -9.17 6.32 20.84
CA GLY A 205 -9.90 5.41 19.94
C GLY A 205 -9.34 5.35 18.51
N THR A 206 -8.08 5.75 18.28
CA THR A 206 -7.40 5.67 16.98
C THR A 206 -6.15 4.81 17.07
N VAL A 207 -5.99 3.90 16.11
CA VAL A 207 -4.79 3.08 15.90
C VAL A 207 -4.16 3.51 14.58
N ILE A 208 -2.90 3.93 14.61
CA ILE A 208 -2.13 4.24 13.39
C ILE A 208 -1.24 3.05 13.04
N LEU A 209 -1.39 2.49 11.83
CA LEU A 209 -0.53 1.42 11.32
C LEU A 209 0.62 2.00 10.52
N LYS A 210 1.82 1.46 10.72
CA LYS A 210 3.03 1.78 9.93
C LYS A 210 3.81 0.51 9.62
N ALA A 211 4.64 0.57 8.57
CA ALA A 211 5.39 -0.59 8.12
C ALA A 211 6.79 -0.21 7.63
N PHE A 212 7.76 -1.09 7.93
CA PHE A 212 9.11 -0.99 7.38
C PHE A 212 9.20 -1.55 5.96
N THR A 213 8.22 -2.37 5.57
CA THR A 213 8.25 -3.20 4.35
C THR A 213 8.47 -2.41 3.07
N LYS A 214 7.91 -1.18 2.97
CA LYS A 214 7.91 -0.39 1.74
C LYS A 214 9.09 0.57 1.70
N MET A 215 9.16 1.49 2.68
CA MET A 215 10.20 2.52 2.76
C MET A 215 11.62 1.92 2.77
N TYR A 216 11.86 0.87 3.56
CA TYR A 216 13.20 0.29 3.72
C TYR A 216 13.44 -0.97 2.87
N ALA A 217 12.54 -1.25 1.91
CA ALA A 217 12.57 -2.46 1.07
C ALA A 217 12.66 -3.78 1.87
N MET A 218 12.06 -3.81 3.07
CA MET A 218 12.09 -4.94 4.01
C MET A 218 10.92 -5.91 3.80
N ALA A 219 10.41 -6.03 2.57
CA ALA A 219 9.22 -6.84 2.29
C ALA A 219 9.39 -8.34 2.57
N GLY A 220 10.61 -8.87 2.45
CA GLY A 220 10.96 -10.25 2.83
C GLY A 220 11.32 -10.43 4.31
N ILE A 221 11.71 -9.36 5.02
CA ILE A 221 12.06 -9.40 6.46
C ILE A 221 10.80 -9.37 7.34
N ARG A 222 9.72 -8.75 6.85
CA ARG A 222 8.40 -8.69 7.50
C ARG A 222 8.43 -7.96 8.85
N LEU A 223 8.20 -6.64 8.82
CA LEU A 223 8.08 -5.84 10.03
C LEU A 223 7.11 -4.68 9.87
N GLY A 224 6.24 -4.51 10.87
CA GLY A 224 5.33 -3.38 11.00
C GLY A 224 4.89 -3.22 12.46
N TYR A 225 4.12 -2.16 12.72
CA TYR A 225 3.69 -1.82 14.07
C TYR A 225 2.44 -0.94 14.03
N ALA A 226 1.77 -0.88 15.18
CA ALA A 226 0.71 0.09 15.45
C ALA A 226 1.13 1.05 16.55
N LEU A 227 0.58 2.26 16.49
CA LEU A 227 0.66 3.31 17.50
C LEU A 227 -0.76 3.60 18.00
N CYS A 228 -0.99 3.59 19.30
CA CYS A 228 -2.28 3.92 19.91
C CYS A 228 -2.11 4.41 21.34
N ALA A 229 -2.80 5.50 21.71
CA ALA A 229 -2.75 6.03 23.07
C ALA A 229 -3.52 5.19 24.10
N ASP A 230 -4.41 4.30 23.65
CA ASP A 230 -5.08 3.33 24.51
C ASP A 230 -4.17 2.11 24.78
N ARG A 231 -3.54 2.13 25.97
CA ARG A 231 -2.66 1.06 26.45
C ARG A 231 -3.36 -0.28 26.62
N GLN A 232 -4.65 -0.28 26.96
CA GLN A 232 -5.41 -1.51 27.13
C GLN A 232 -5.66 -2.15 25.77
N LEU A 233 -5.97 -1.35 24.74
CA LEU A 233 -6.06 -1.83 23.37
C LEU A 233 -4.73 -2.37 22.85
N ILE A 234 -3.62 -1.67 23.09
CA ILE A 234 -2.27 -2.15 22.73
C ILE A 234 -1.98 -3.51 23.39
N LEU A 235 -2.30 -3.67 24.67
CA LEU A 235 -2.13 -4.93 25.38
C LEU A 235 -2.99 -6.05 24.76
N GLN A 236 -4.27 -5.79 24.47
CA GLN A 236 -5.18 -6.75 23.82
C GLN A 236 -4.65 -7.22 22.46
N ILE A 237 -4.15 -6.30 21.63
CA ILE A 237 -3.55 -6.64 20.34
C ILE A 237 -2.28 -7.48 20.56
N SER A 238 -1.43 -7.10 21.51
CA SER A 238 -0.18 -7.80 21.81
C SER A 238 -0.37 -9.23 22.34
N GLN A 239 -1.49 -9.50 23.01
CA GLN A 239 -1.85 -10.82 23.54
C GLN A 239 -2.63 -11.69 22.55
N THR A 240 -3.02 -11.13 21.40
CA THR A 240 -3.72 -11.85 20.34
C THR A 240 -2.73 -12.33 19.28
N GLY A 241 -2.96 -13.51 18.69
CA GLY A 241 -2.06 -14.10 17.68
C GLY A 241 -0.96 -14.97 18.26
N GLN A 242 0.03 -15.31 17.44
CA GLN A 242 1.13 -16.18 17.85
C GLN A 242 2.16 -15.43 18.70
N ALA A 243 2.69 -16.10 19.73
CA ALA A 243 3.86 -15.62 20.45
C ALA A 243 5.06 -15.53 19.50
N TRP A 244 5.99 -14.61 19.79
CA TRP A 244 7.21 -14.40 19.00
C TRP A 244 6.97 -14.07 17.51
N SER A 245 5.88 -13.35 17.20
CA SER A 245 5.54 -13.02 15.80
C SER A 245 6.57 -12.15 15.08
N VAL A 246 7.37 -11.37 15.84
CA VAL A 246 8.50 -10.60 15.32
C VAL A 246 9.78 -11.37 15.58
N SER A 247 10.50 -11.72 14.52
CA SER A 247 11.78 -12.42 14.61
C SER A 247 12.91 -11.48 15.07
N SER A 248 13.95 -12.06 15.70
CA SER A 248 15.17 -11.33 16.07
C SER A 248 15.79 -10.55 14.90
N PRO A 249 15.98 -11.15 13.69
CA PRO A 249 16.49 -10.40 12.53
C PRO A 249 15.56 -9.24 12.14
N ALA A 250 14.24 -9.42 12.17
CA ALA A 250 13.32 -8.34 11.87
C ALA A 250 13.48 -7.18 12.86
N SER A 251 13.55 -7.48 14.17
CA SER A 251 13.77 -6.47 15.21
C SER A 251 15.09 -5.71 15.01
N SER A 252 16.21 -6.41 14.81
CA SER A 252 17.52 -5.78 14.57
C SER A 252 17.51 -4.90 13.31
N CYS A 253 16.93 -5.38 12.22
CA CYS A 253 16.77 -4.60 10.99
C CYS A 253 15.89 -3.36 11.20
N GLY A 254 14.81 -3.46 11.96
CA GLY A 254 13.92 -2.33 12.28
C GLY A 254 14.62 -1.23 13.07
N ILE A 255 15.40 -1.62 14.08
CA ILE A 255 16.23 -0.70 14.88
C ILE A 255 17.24 0.03 13.98
N ALA A 256 17.95 -0.70 13.12
CA ALA A 256 18.91 -0.12 12.19
C ALA A 256 18.23 0.80 11.15
N ALA A 257 17.04 0.43 10.65
CA ALA A 257 16.30 1.21 9.68
C ALA A 257 15.93 2.60 10.21
N LEU A 258 15.50 2.71 11.47
CA LEU A 258 15.10 3.98 12.08
C LEU A 258 16.25 4.99 12.25
N THR A 259 17.51 4.56 12.14
CA THR A 259 18.65 5.49 12.14
C THR A 259 18.92 6.09 10.76
N GLN A 260 18.30 5.56 9.69
CA GLN A 260 18.57 5.93 8.29
C GLN A 260 17.75 7.14 7.83
N ARG A 261 17.79 8.25 8.59
CA ARG A 261 17.01 9.47 8.28
C ARG A 261 17.36 10.08 6.91
N ASP A 262 18.63 10.10 6.55
CA ASP A 262 19.08 10.64 5.26
C ASP A 262 18.60 9.79 4.07
N PHE A 263 18.56 8.46 4.24
CA PHE A 263 18.00 7.56 3.24
C PHE A 263 16.50 7.84 3.00
N VAL A 264 15.74 8.10 4.06
CA VAL A 264 14.32 8.47 3.95
C VAL A 264 14.17 9.78 3.17
N GLN A 265 14.94 10.81 3.49
CA GLN A 265 14.89 12.10 2.78
C GLN A 265 15.30 11.98 1.31
N LYS A 266 16.35 11.22 1.02
CA LYS A 266 16.76 10.91 -0.35
C LYS A 266 15.64 10.18 -1.11
N THR A 267 15.01 9.19 -0.48
CA THR A 267 13.90 8.43 -1.05
C THR A 267 12.72 9.33 -1.39
N LYS A 268 12.30 10.21 -0.46
CA LYS A 268 11.17 11.13 -0.67
C LYS A 268 11.35 11.98 -1.92
N ARG A 269 12.53 12.61 -2.07
CA ARG A 269 12.86 13.44 -3.25
C ARG A 269 12.90 12.61 -4.54
N PHE A 270 13.56 11.46 -4.49
CA PHE A 270 13.67 10.56 -5.65
C PHE A 270 12.29 10.09 -6.13
N ILE A 271 11.44 9.65 -5.21
CA ILE A 271 10.08 9.19 -5.54
C ILE A 271 9.23 10.34 -6.07
N ALA A 272 9.35 11.55 -5.52
CA ALA A 272 8.60 12.70 -6.02
C ALA A 272 8.99 13.05 -7.48
N GLU A 273 10.29 13.09 -7.77
CA GLU A 273 10.80 13.34 -9.13
C GLU A 273 10.33 12.27 -10.12
N GLU A 274 10.56 10.99 -9.79
CA GLU A 274 10.23 9.88 -10.68
C GLU A 274 8.71 9.68 -10.82
N ARG A 275 7.92 9.98 -9.79
CA ARG A 275 6.46 9.95 -9.87
C ARG A 275 5.95 11.03 -10.83
N ASN A 276 6.49 12.24 -10.77
CA ASN A 276 6.10 13.33 -11.67
C ASN A 276 6.43 12.98 -13.13
N PHE A 277 7.62 12.39 -13.37
CA PHE A 277 7.97 11.87 -14.69
C PHE A 277 7.00 10.78 -15.15
N LEU A 278 6.77 9.74 -14.33
CA LEU A 278 5.93 8.61 -14.69
C LEU A 278 4.49 9.04 -14.94
N GLN A 279 3.93 9.92 -14.11
CA GLN A 279 2.59 10.47 -14.29
C GLN A 279 2.47 11.17 -15.64
N LYS A 280 3.39 12.11 -15.94
CA LYS A 280 3.37 12.85 -17.21
C LYS A 280 3.48 11.93 -18.42
N GLU A 281 4.33 10.92 -18.37
CA GLU A 281 4.49 9.98 -19.49
C GLU A 281 3.27 9.07 -19.68
N LEU A 282 2.61 8.65 -18.59
CA LEU A 282 1.34 7.91 -18.68
C LEU A 282 0.23 8.79 -19.28
N GLU A 283 0.13 10.04 -18.86
CA GLU A 283 -0.82 11.03 -19.42
C GLU A 283 -0.55 11.32 -20.90
N ASN A 284 0.73 11.42 -21.31
CA ASN A 284 1.14 11.57 -22.71
C ASN A 284 0.74 10.38 -23.60
N LEU A 285 0.51 9.20 -23.01
CA LEU A 285 -0.04 8.03 -23.71
C LEU A 285 -1.58 8.04 -23.80
N GLY A 286 -2.23 9.11 -23.32
CA GLY A 286 -3.69 9.26 -23.32
C GLY A 286 -4.38 8.50 -22.19
N LEU A 287 -3.64 8.05 -21.18
CA LEU A 287 -4.20 7.31 -20.04
C LEU A 287 -4.74 8.26 -18.98
N GLN A 288 -5.87 7.88 -18.37
CA GLN A 288 -6.38 8.61 -17.20
C GLN A 288 -5.57 8.20 -15.97
N VAL A 289 -4.74 9.11 -15.45
CA VAL A 289 -3.91 8.89 -14.26
C VAL A 289 -4.51 9.63 -13.06
N TYR A 290 -4.52 8.98 -11.90
CA TYR A 290 -4.99 9.58 -10.66
C TYR A 290 -3.82 10.20 -9.89
N ALA A 291 -4.04 11.38 -9.30
CA ALA A 291 -3.03 12.21 -8.65
C ALA A 291 -2.56 11.68 -7.28
N GLY A 292 -2.07 10.44 -7.26
CA GLY A 292 -1.54 9.79 -6.07
C GLY A 292 -0.24 10.42 -5.57
N LYS A 293 0.00 10.37 -4.25
CA LYS A 293 1.17 10.94 -3.56
C LYS A 293 2.12 9.90 -2.97
N ALA A 294 1.79 8.61 -3.07
CA ALA A 294 2.64 7.53 -2.59
C ALA A 294 3.75 7.18 -3.62
N ASN A 295 4.43 6.04 -3.44
CA ASN A 295 5.40 5.49 -4.39
C ASN A 295 4.76 4.61 -5.47
N TYR A 296 3.55 4.95 -5.91
CA TYR A 296 2.81 4.27 -6.96
C TYR A 296 1.74 5.18 -7.53
N LEU A 297 1.24 4.83 -8.72
CA LEU A 297 0.17 5.53 -9.42
C LEU A 297 -0.93 4.54 -9.83
N LEU A 298 -2.18 4.94 -9.65
CA LEU A 298 -3.35 4.30 -10.25
C LEU A 298 -3.64 4.98 -11.59
N PHE A 299 -3.96 4.20 -12.60
CA PHE A 299 -4.43 4.71 -13.88
C PHE A 299 -5.47 3.76 -14.50
N GLN A 300 -6.24 4.27 -15.46
CA GLN A 300 -7.19 3.48 -16.23
C GLN A 300 -6.67 3.32 -17.67
N ALA A 301 -6.59 2.06 -18.11
CA ALA A 301 -6.24 1.68 -19.47
C ALA A 301 -7.48 1.64 -20.39
N PRO A 302 -7.34 1.80 -21.72
CA PRO A 302 -8.44 1.60 -22.65
C PRO A 302 -8.85 0.13 -22.79
N THR A 303 -8.00 -0.81 -22.34
CA THR A 303 -8.19 -2.26 -22.42
C THR A 303 -8.15 -2.90 -21.04
N ASP A 304 -8.80 -4.06 -20.90
CA ASP A 304 -8.93 -4.80 -19.64
C ASP A 304 -7.83 -5.86 -19.45
N ASP A 305 -6.97 -6.05 -20.45
CA ASP A 305 -5.93 -7.09 -20.48
C ASP A 305 -4.49 -6.53 -20.54
N LEU A 306 -4.32 -5.22 -20.32
CA LEU A 306 -3.02 -4.54 -20.32
C LEU A 306 -1.96 -5.26 -19.45
N PRO A 307 -2.25 -5.67 -18.19
CA PRO A 307 -1.26 -6.39 -17.38
C PRO A 307 -0.73 -7.66 -18.05
N ARG A 308 -1.63 -8.47 -18.62
CA ARG A 308 -1.29 -9.71 -19.32
C ARG A 308 -0.45 -9.44 -20.57
N ARG A 309 -0.80 -8.40 -21.34
CA ARG A 309 -0.07 -8.02 -22.55
C ARG A 309 1.33 -7.46 -22.26
N LEU A 310 1.54 -6.85 -21.09
CA LEU A 310 2.85 -6.35 -20.65
C LEU A 310 3.82 -7.47 -20.22
N GLU A 311 3.30 -8.64 -19.81
CA GLU A 311 4.17 -9.74 -19.38
C GLU A 311 5.13 -10.20 -20.49
N ARG A 312 4.73 -10.13 -21.77
CA ARG A 312 5.62 -10.46 -22.91
C ARG A 312 6.85 -9.57 -23.03
N PHE A 313 6.79 -8.38 -22.43
CA PHE A 313 7.90 -7.44 -22.34
C PHE A 313 8.67 -7.56 -21.03
N GLY A 314 8.37 -8.58 -20.22
CA GLY A 314 8.94 -8.76 -18.89
C GLY A 314 8.52 -7.69 -17.89
N ILE A 315 7.35 -7.08 -18.06
CA ILE A 315 6.84 -6.02 -17.18
C ILE A 315 5.62 -6.55 -16.45
N LEU A 316 5.71 -6.64 -15.12
CA LEU A 316 4.61 -7.08 -14.27
C LEU A 316 3.97 -5.86 -13.59
N ILE A 317 2.71 -5.56 -13.91
CA ILE A 317 1.94 -4.49 -13.25
C ILE A 317 0.77 -5.07 -12.44
N ARG A 318 0.16 -4.27 -11.55
CA ARG A 318 -0.98 -4.72 -10.75
C ARG A 318 -2.28 -4.39 -11.48
N SER A 319 -3.02 -5.40 -11.95
CA SER A 319 -4.46 -5.23 -12.27
C SER A 319 -5.20 -4.78 -11.00
N CYS A 320 -6.23 -3.96 -11.09
CA CYS A 320 -7.05 -3.54 -9.95
C CYS A 320 -8.50 -4.01 -10.03
N GLY A 321 -8.86 -4.89 -10.98
CA GLY A 321 -10.24 -5.36 -11.15
C GLY A 321 -10.79 -6.24 -10.02
N ASN A 322 -9.96 -6.64 -9.06
CA ASN A 322 -10.42 -7.31 -7.83
C ASN A 322 -10.65 -6.34 -6.65
N TYR A 323 -10.40 -5.04 -6.82
CA TYR A 323 -10.77 -4.03 -5.83
C TYR A 323 -12.23 -3.65 -6.03
N ARG A 324 -13.00 -3.59 -4.94
CA ARG A 324 -14.38 -3.10 -4.98
C ARG A 324 -14.42 -1.68 -5.56
N GLY A 325 -15.34 -1.45 -6.50
CA GLY A 325 -15.50 -0.16 -7.19
C GLY A 325 -14.57 0.06 -8.39
N LEU A 326 -13.67 -0.89 -8.70
CA LEU A 326 -12.80 -0.84 -9.88
C LEU A 326 -13.06 -2.04 -10.80
N ASP A 327 -12.74 -1.87 -12.09
CA ASP A 327 -12.80 -2.93 -13.11
C ASP A 327 -11.40 -3.30 -13.61
N ASN A 328 -11.32 -4.27 -14.54
CA ASN A 328 -10.05 -4.78 -15.08
C ASN A 328 -9.23 -3.76 -15.88
N ARG A 329 -9.82 -2.60 -16.26
CA ARG A 329 -9.08 -1.51 -16.91
C ARG A 329 -8.23 -0.72 -15.94
N TYR A 330 -8.54 -0.78 -14.65
CA TYR A 330 -7.74 -0.12 -13.63
C TYR A 330 -6.45 -0.89 -13.38
N CYS A 331 -5.35 -0.16 -13.39
CA CYS A 331 -4.01 -0.68 -13.16
C CYS A 331 -3.27 0.19 -12.16
N ARG A 332 -2.40 -0.43 -11.36
CA ARG A 332 -1.46 0.26 -10.48
C ARG A 332 -0.03 -0.12 -10.82
N VAL A 333 0.84 0.88 -10.83
CA VAL A 333 2.29 0.70 -11.05
C VAL A 333 3.07 1.40 -9.94
N ALA A 334 4.09 0.71 -9.41
CA ALA A 334 5.06 1.30 -8.52
C ALA A 334 5.90 2.38 -9.23
N VAL A 335 6.40 3.36 -8.49
CA VAL A 335 7.40 4.30 -9.00
C VAL A 335 8.78 3.67 -8.80
N LYS A 336 9.51 3.47 -9.90
CA LYS A 336 10.86 2.86 -9.91
C LYS A 336 11.93 3.87 -10.31
N ASN A 337 13.11 3.39 -10.68
CA ASN A 337 14.14 4.21 -11.29
C ASN A 337 13.77 4.61 -12.73
N ARG A 338 14.47 5.63 -13.27
CA ARG A 338 14.18 6.19 -14.59
C ARG A 338 14.22 5.15 -15.70
N GLU A 339 15.20 4.26 -15.68
CA GLU A 339 15.36 3.21 -16.69
C GLU A 339 14.16 2.26 -16.71
N ASP A 340 13.78 1.73 -15.55
CA ASP A 340 12.60 0.87 -15.40
C ASP A 340 11.32 1.61 -15.78
N ASN A 341 11.15 2.86 -15.32
CA ASN A 341 9.98 3.70 -15.64
C ASN A 341 9.87 3.92 -17.15
N THR A 342 10.98 4.25 -17.83
CA THR A 342 11.01 4.38 -19.30
C THR A 342 10.69 3.06 -19.99
N ARG A 343 11.16 1.93 -19.47
CA ARG A 343 10.83 0.59 -19.98
C ARG A 343 9.33 0.29 -19.86
N LEU A 344 8.70 0.64 -18.73
CA LEU A 344 7.25 0.53 -18.54
C LEU A 344 6.50 1.35 -19.59
N ILE A 345 6.84 2.63 -19.75
CA ILE A 345 6.21 3.54 -20.71
C ILE A 345 6.34 3.01 -22.15
N ASN A 346 7.53 2.52 -22.53
CA ASN A 346 7.75 1.93 -23.86
C ASN A 346 6.91 0.66 -24.06
N GLY A 347 6.83 -0.21 -23.04
CA GLY A 347 5.99 -1.41 -23.08
C GLY A 347 4.51 -1.07 -23.28
N ILE A 348 3.98 -0.13 -22.51
CA ILE A 348 2.59 0.34 -22.65
C ILE A 348 2.37 0.92 -24.05
N ARG A 349 3.27 1.77 -24.54
CA ARG A 349 3.17 2.37 -25.89
C ARG A 349 3.08 1.29 -26.98
N GLN A 350 3.87 0.22 -26.89
CA GLN A 350 3.82 -0.88 -27.86
C GLN A 350 2.52 -1.69 -27.76
N VAL A 351 2.01 -1.91 -26.55
CA VAL A 351 0.70 -2.54 -26.34
C VAL A 351 -0.41 -1.69 -26.98
N LEU A 352 -0.46 -0.39 -26.71
CA LEU A 352 -1.52 0.47 -27.24
C LEU A 352 -1.44 0.66 -28.76
N LYS A 353 -0.23 0.70 -29.35
CA LYS A 353 -0.06 0.74 -30.82
C LYS A 353 -0.52 -0.53 -31.55
N THR A 354 -0.58 -1.67 -30.85
CA THR A 354 -0.99 -2.96 -31.44
C THR A 354 -2.49 -3.22 -31.32
N GLU A 355 -3.30 -2.21 -30.99
CA GLU A 355 -4.76 -2.33 -31.04
C GLU A 355 -5.25 -2.44 -32.49
N PRO A 356 -6.09 -3.44 -32.82
CA PRO A 356 -6.73 -3.55 -34.11
C PRO A 356 -7.87 -2.52 -34.18
N GLY A 357 -7.52 -1.28 -34.51
CA GLY A 357 -8.47 -0.16 -34.60
C GLY A 357 -8.01 0.93 -35.56
N ASN A 358 -7.39 0.53 -36.68
CA ASN A 358 -7.17 1.37 -37.87
C ASN A 358 -6.78 0.53 -39.11
N ALA A 359 -7.30 -0.71 -39.22
CA ALA A 359 -7.11 -1.56 -40.39
C ALA A 359 -8.32 -1.59 -41.33
N GLU A 360 -9.27 -0.67 -41.17
CA GLU A 360 -10.43 -0.53 -42.06
C GLU A 360 -10.27 0.52 -43.17
N THR A 361 -9.09 1.15 -43.33
CA THR A 361 -8.88 2.15 -44.41
C THR A 361 -8.00 1.67 -45.58
N GLU A 362 -7.46 0.45 -45.56
CA GLU A 362 -6.60 -0.06 -46.67
C GLU A 362 -6.97 -1.43 -47.23
N ARG A 363 -8.16 -1.97 -46.92
CA ARG A 363 -8.72 -3.13 -47.65
C ARG A 363 -9.91 -2.72 -48.51
N GLY A 364 -9.69 -1.69 -49.33
CA GLY A 364 -10.63 -1.22 -50.35
C GLY A 364 -10.02 -1.15 -51.75
N LYS A 365 -8.95 -1.91 -52.03
CA LYS A 365 -8.37 -2.05 -53.38
C LYS A 365 -7.80 -3.45 -53.60
N SER A 366 -8.66 -4.45 -53.73
CA SER A 366 -8.42 -5.62 -54.60
C SER A 366 -9.63 -6.54 -54.52
N GLY A 367 -10.41 -6.53 -55.59
CA GLY A 367 -11.61 -7.34 -55.71
C GLY A 367 -12.16 -7.22 -57.12
N TRP A 368 -11.45 -7.86 -58.06
CA TRP A 368 -11.93 -8.10 -59.41
C TRP A 368 -13.33 -8.71 -59.38
N GLN A 369 -14.32 -8.04 -59.97
CA GLN A 369 -15.55 -8.66 -60.45
C GLN A 369 -15.79 -8.27 -61.90
N ARG A 370 -15.71 -9.31 -62.73
CA ARG A 370 -16.25 -9.52 -64.08
C ARG A 370 -17.46 -8.63 -64.42
N GLN A 371 -17.44 -7.98 -65.59
CA GLN A 371 -18.34 -8.23 -66.73
C GLN A 371 -18.16 -7.16 -67.82
N LEU A 372 -18.15 -7.67 -69.08
CA LEU A 372 -18.01 -7.02 -70.40
C LEU A 372 -16.59 -6.66 -70.85
#